data_AF-A0A0A1UNM5-F1
#
_entry.id   AF-A0A0A1UNM5-F1
#
_cell.length_a   1.000
_cell.length_b   1.000
_cell.length_c   1.000
_cell.angle_alpha   90.00
_cell.angle_beta   90.00
_cell.angle_gamma   90.00
#
_symmetry.space_group_name_H-M   'P 1'
#
loop_
_entity.id
_entity.type
_entity.pdbx_description
1 polymer ?
#
loop_
_entity_poly.entity_id
_entity_poly.type
_entity_poly.pdbx_seq_one_letter_code
_entity_poly.pdbx_strand_id
1 'polypeptide(L)'
;MTRRVLEQRPAQEAPPCREPADPAPFPRSFYSFSLGTTIRPRPGRRAASRHAPADDATKKLIYTIVKADLLIPGADEPVPDAALVAEAKLIVWVGKQDAIPAEYTQKCRGTYSVPYLMPGLWDCHAHFLAGGDDEA
;
A
#
# COMPACT_ATOMS: atom_id res chain seq x y z
N MET A 1 21.08 15.91 42.94
CA MET A 1 20.26 15.07 42.05
C MET A 1 21.20 14.33 41.10
N THR A 2 21.49 13.05 41.37
CA THR A 2 22.44 12.23 40.60
C THR A 2 21.69 11.46 39.50
N ARG A 3 22.03 11.73 38.23
CA ARG A 3 21.44 11.06 37.06
C ARG A 3 22.07 9.66 36.93
N ARG A 4 21.31 8.60 37.21
CA ARG A 4 21.73 7.23 36.88
C ARG A 4 21.57 7.03 35.38
N VAL A 5 22.67 6.82 34.68
CA VAL A 5 22.67 6.34 33.29
C VAL A 5 22.42 4.83 33.34
N LEU A 6 21.41 4.37 32.63
CA LEU A 6 21.11 2.95 32.48
C LEU A 6 21.99 2.39 31.35
N GLU A 7 23.07 1.69 31.69
CA GLU A 7 23.90 0.94 30.74
C GLU A 7 23.05 -0.15 30.06
N GLN A 8 23.00 -0.12 28.72
CA GLN A 8 22.34 -1.16 27.93
C GLN A 8 23.25 -2.39 27.82
N ARG A 9 22.74 -3.54 28.22
CA ARG A 9 23.42 -4.84 28.09
C ARG A 9 23.49 -5.24 26.60
N PRO A 10 24.64 -5.71 26.07
CA PRO A 10 24.70 -6.18 24.69
C PRO A 10 23.82 -7.43 24.49
N ALA A 11 23.25 -7.54 23.30
CA ALA A 11 22.34 -8.61 22.92
C ALA A 11 23.01 -9.98 23.05
N GLN A 12 22.36 -10.88 23.77
CA GLN A 12 22.79 -12.27 23.91
C GLN A 12 22.52 -12.99 22.57
N GLU A 13 23.51 -13.70 22.06
CA GLU A 13 23.48 -14.43 20.79
C GLU A 13 22.36 -15.50 20.79
N ALA A 14 21.52 -15.48 19.75
CA ALA A 14 20.37 -16.38 19.64
C ALA A 14 20.83 -17.83 19.32
N PRO A 15 20.16 -18.85 19.88
CA PRO A 15 20.46 -20.25 19.53
C PRO A 15 20.10 -20.52 18.06
N PRO A 16 20.77 -21.50 17.39
CA PRO A 16 20.55 -21.78 15.97
C PRO A 16 19.11 -22.23 15.70
N CYS A 17 18.52 -21.70 14.62
CA CYS A 17 17.20 -22.08 14.14
C CYS A 17 17.11 -23.59 13.92
N ARG A 18 16.18 -24.25 14.62
CA ARG A 18 15.71 -25.60 14.26
C ARG A 18 14.95 -25.51 12.94
N GLU A 19 15.23 -26.43 12.03
CA GLU A 19 14.48 -26.61 10.78
C GLU A 19 12.98 -26.79 11.09
N PRO A 20 12.08 -26.16 10.31
CA PRO A 20 10.64 -26.33 10.52
C PRO A 20 10.24 -27.76 10.18
N ALA A 21 9.62 -28.43 11.16
CA ALA A 21 8.97 -29.71 10.98
C ALA A 21 7.91 -29.62 9.87
N ASP A 22 7.84 -30.68 9.06
CA ASP A 22 6.91 -30.88 7.95
C ASP A 22 5.46 -30.54 8.38
N PRO A 23 4.80 -29.52 7.78
CA PRO A 23 3.45 -29.16 8.17
C PRO A 23 2.51 -30.27 7.70
N ALA A 24 1.99 -31.04 8.66
CA ALA A 24 0.95 -32.02 8.44
C ALA A 24 -0.13 -31.47 7.46
N PRO A 25 -0.60 -32.29 6.50
CA PRO A 25 -1.47 -31.80 5.44
C PRO A 25 -2.74 -31.17 6.02
N PHE A 26 -2.96 -29.90 5.69
CA PHE A 26 -4.17 -29.17 6.11
C PHE A 26 -5.43 -29.99 5.79
N PRO A 27 -6.43 -30.01 6.70
CA PRO A 27 -7.66 -30.75 6.47
C PRO A 27 -8.35 -30.24 5.19
N ARG A 28 -8.82 -31.18 4.36
CA ARG A 28 -9.38 -30.93 3.01
C ARG A 28 -10.63 -30.03 3.01
N SER A 29 -11.22 -29.77 4.18
CA SER A 29 -12.31 -28.82 4.36
C SER A 29 -12.41 -28.37 5.81
N PHE A 30 -12.83 -27.13 6.05
CA PHE A 30 -13.17 -26.62 7.38
C PHE A 30 -14.49 -25.82 7.33
N TYR A 31 -15.31 -25.91 8.38
CA TYR A 31 -16.55 -25.13 8.49
C TYR A 31 -16.23 -23.73 9.02
N SER A 32 -16.67 -22.70 8.31
CA SER A 32 -16.54 -21.32 8.74
C SER A 32 -17.82 -20.88 9.44
N PHE A 33 -17.73 -20.56 10.73
CA PHE A 33 -18.85 -20.00 11.49
C PHE A 33 -19.24 -18.60 11.01
N SER A 34 -18.28 -17.79 10.52
CA SER A 34 -18.57 -16.43 10.03
C SER A 34 -19.31 -16.42 8.69
N LEU A 35 -19.07 -17.43 7.85
CA LEU A 35 -19.72 -17.57 6.54
C LEU A 35 -20.89 -18.57 6.57
N GLY A 36 -21.12 -19.25 7.70
CA GLY A 36 -22.13 -20.31 7.81
C GLY A 36 -21.96 -21.46 6.81
N THR A 37 -20.75 -21.65 6.25
CA THR A 37 -20.52 -22.57 5.14
C THR A 37 -19.19 -23.32 5.25
N THR A 38 -19.11 -24.47 4.60
CA THR A 38 -17.89 -25.30 4.56
C THR A 38 -16.96 -24.83 3.44
N ILE A 39 -15.76 -24.39 3.81
CA ILE A 39 -14.70 -24.03 2.87
C ILE A 39 -13.93 -25.29 2.48
N ARG A 40 -13.90 -25.60 1.18
CA ARG A 40 -13.09 -26.68 0.59
C ARG A 40 -12.00 -26.06 -0.30
N PRO A 41 -10.77 -25.84 0.20
CA PRO A 41 -9.70 -25.35 -0.65
C PRO A 41 -9.40 -26.38 -1.74
N ARG A 42 -9.37 -25.94 -3.01
CA ARG A 42 -9.06 -26.82 -4.13
C ARG A 42 -7.58 -27.22 -4.05
N PRO A 43 -7.22 -28.52 -4.08
CA PRO A 43 -5.83 -28.92 -4.10
C PRO A 43 -5.14 -28.34 -5.33
N GLY A 44 -3.93 -27.79 -5.12
CA GLY A 44 -3.18 -27.00 -6.09
C GLY A 44 -3.15 -27.64 -7.48
N ARG A 45 -3.90 -27.05 -8.41
CA ARG A 45 -3.78 -27.35 -9.84
C ARG A 45 -2.48 -26.70 -10.30
N ARG A 46 -1.38 -27.47 -10.35
CA ARG A 46 -0.19 -27.07 -11.13
C ARG A 46 -0.70 -26.76 -12.54
N ALA A 47 -0.75 -25.48 -12.89
CA ALA A 47 -1.14 -25.04 -14.21
C ALA A 47 -0.05 -25.47 -15.19
N ALA A 48 -0.29 -26.59 -15.87
CA ALA A 48 0.45 -26.94 -17.06
C ALA A 48 0.28 -25.79 -18.07
N SER A 49 1.40 -25.16 -18.43
CA SER A 49 1.48 -24.17 -19.50
C SER A 49 0.99 -24.80 -20.80
N ARG A 50 -0.18 -24.36 -21.27
CA ARG A 50 -0.55 -24.47 -22.67
C ARG A 50 -0.31 -23.09 -23.28
N HIS A 51 0.71 -23.01 -24.12
CA HIS A 51 0.87 -21.91 -25.07
C HIS A 51 -0.36 -21.87 -25.97
N ALA A 52 -1.21 -20.88 -25.76
CA ALA A 52 -2.22 -20.40 -26.70
C ALA A 52 -1.82 -18.95 -27.07
N PRO A 53 -2.13 -18.49 -28.29
CA PRO A 53 -1.47 -17.35 -28.90
C PRO A 53 -1.82 -16.06 -28.15
N ALA A 54 -0.93 -15.06 -28.29
CA ALA A 54 -1.00 -13.77 -27.64
C ALA A 54 -2.38 -13.11 -27.82
N ASP A 55 -3.21 -13.21 -26.79
CA ASP A 55 -4.24 -12.21 -26.54
C ASP A 55 -3.51 -10.88 -26.36
N ASP A 56 -3.93 -9.89 -27.13
CA ASP A 56 -3.58 -8.49 -26.98
C ASP A 56 -3.97 -8.05 -25.56
N ALA A 57 -3.05 -8.30 -24.63
CA ALA A 57 -3.22 -8.09 -23.21
C ALA A 57 -3.37 -6.59 -23.00
N THR A 58 -4.61 -6.14 -22.93
CA THR A 58 -4.97 -4.77 -22.57
C THR A 58 -4.40 -4.54 -21.18
N LYS A 59 -3.18 -3.97 -21.11
CA LYS A 59 -2.44 -3.80 -19.86
C LYS A 59 -3.30 -2.93 -18.96
N LYS A 60 -3.81 -3.50 -17.88
CA LYS A 60 -4.62 -2.75 -16.91
C LYS A 60 -3.75 -1.65 -16.30
N LEU A 61 -3.97 -0.42 -16.72
CA LEU A 61 -3.33 0.76 -16.15
C LEU A 61 -3.98 1.07 -14.81
N ILE A 62 -3.18 1.13 -13.74
CA ILE A 62 -3.68 1.21 -12.36
C ILE A 62 -3.05 2.35 -11.55
N TYR A 63 -1.90 2.88 -12.00
CA TYR A 63 -1.16 3.90 -11.26
C TYR A 63 -1.35 5.30 -11.83
N THR A 64 -1.44 6.29 -10.96
CA THR A 64 -1.34 7.71 -11.32
C THR A 64 -0.04 8.25 -10.73
N ILE A 65 0.76 8.94 -11.54
CA ILE A 65 2.01 9.55 -11.09
C ILE A 65 1.84 11.07 -11.11
N VAL A 66 2.21 11.74 -10.03
CA VAL A 66 2.29 13.20 -9.95
C VAL A 66 3.72 13.57 -9.61
N LYS A 67 4.39 14.27 -10.54
CA LYS A 67 5.71 14.86 -10.35
C LYS A 67 5.54 16.29 -9.86
N ALA A 68 6.32 16.68 -8.86
CA ALA A 68 6.29 17.98 -8.24
C ALA A 68 7.70 18.59 -8.18
N ASP A 69 7.83 19.87 -8.51
CA ASP A 69 9.09 20.60 -8.28
C ASP A 69 9.36 20.72 -6.77
N LEU A 70 8.31 20.86 -5.95
CA LEU A 70 8.38 20.76 -4.50
C LEU A 70 7.17 20.00 -3.92
N LEU A 71 7.44 18.93 -3.17
CA LEU A 71 6.44 18.19 -2.41
C LEU A 71 6.54 18.56 -0.93
N ILE A 72 5.43 19.01 -0.34
CA ILE A 72 5.32 19.33 1.09
C ILE A 72 4.55 18.17 1.75
N PRO A 73 5.21 17.26 2.48
CA PRO A 73 4.61 16.00 2.95
C PRO A 73 3.56 16.17 4.07
N GLY A 74 3.50 17.35 4.69
CA GLY A 74 2.60 17.68 5.80
C GLY A 74 3.27 17.49 7.16
N ALA A 75 3.91 16.35 7.37
CA ALA A 75 4.89 16.14 8.43
C ALA A 75 6.24 15.89 7.75
N ASP A 76 7.32 16.48 8.25
CA ASP A 76 8.67 16.49 7.68
C ASP A 76 8.97 17.62 6.68
N GLU A 77 10.25 17.71 6.30
CA GLU A 77 10.80 18.74 5.43
C GLU A 77 10.28 18.61 3.98
N PRO A 78 10.05 19.74 3.28
CA PRO A 78 9.72 19.73 1.86
C PRO A 78 10.79 19.03 1.01
N VAL A 79 10.35 18.22 0.06
CA VAL A 79 11.20 17.43 -0.84
C VAL A 79 11.19 18.06 -2.23
N PRO A 80 12.30 18.63 -2.71
CA PRO A 80 12.40 19.13 -4.07
C PRO A 80 12.50 17.97 -5.07
N ASP A 81 12.05 18.19 -6.30
CA ASP A 81 12.09 17.22 -7.41
C ASP A 81 11.52 15.85 -7.00
N ALA A 82 10.31 15.89 -6.44
CA ALA A 82 9.65 14.73 -5.86
C ALA A 82 8.52 14.20 -6.75
N ALA A 83 8.09 12.97 -6.47
CA ALA A 83 6.94 12.35 -7.09
C ALA A 83 6.12 11.56 -6.08
N LEU A 84 4.83 11.44 -6.38
CA LEU A 84 3.86 10.62 -5.68
C LEU A 84 3.23 9.65 -6.67
N VAL A 85 3.11 8.39 -6.28
CA VAL A 85 2.33 7.39 -7.02
C VAL A 85 1.11 6.99 -6.21
N ALA A 86 -0.05 7.05 -6.86
CA ALA A 86 -1.32 6.61 -6.30
C ALA A 86 -1.88 5.40 -7.06
N GLU A 87 -2.47 4.47 -6.32
CA GLU A 87 -3.27 3.37 -6.86
C GLU A 87 -4.68 3.46 -6.28
N ALA A 88 -5.66 3.66 -7.15
CA ALA A 88 -7.06 3.87 -6.78
C ALA A 88 -7.24 4.97 -5.72
N LYS A 89 -7.40 4.59 -4.44
CA LYS A 89 -7.66 5.49 -3.31
C LYS A 89 -6.47 5.66 -2.37
N LEU A 90 -5.34 5.02 -2.68
CA LEU A 90 -4.18 4.96 -1.79
C LEU A 90 -2.96 5.59 -2.45
N ILE A 91 -2.14 6.24 -1.64
CA ILE A 91 -0.77 6.60 -2.00
C ILE A 91 0.07 5.35 -1.76
N VAL A 92 0.69 4.82 -2.81
CA VAL A 92 1.49 3.57 -2.74
C VAL A 92 2.98 3.84 -2.67
N TRP A 93 3.41 5.05 -3.08
CA TRP A 93 4.82 5.43 -3.05
C TRP A 93 4.98 6.96 -3.08
N VAL A 94 6.00 7.46 -2.39
CA VAL A 94 6.44 8.86 -2.41
C VAL A 94 7.97 8.88 -2.39
N GLY A 95 8.60 9.74 -3.20
CA GLY A 95 10.06 9.84 -3.25
C GLY A 95 10.56 10.80 -4.32
N LYS A 96 11.85 10.72 -4.66
CA LYS A 96 12.46 11.53 -5.73
C LYS A 96 11.98 11.10 -7.11
N GLN A 97 11.79 12.04 -8.04
CA GLN A 97 11.26 11.74 -9.39
C GLN A 97 12.08 10.71 -10.18
N ASP A 98 13.39 10.65 -9.98
CA ASP A 98 14.31 9.72 -10.63
C ASP A 98 14.31 8.32 -9.98
N ALA A 99 13.78 8.21 -8.77
CA ALA A 99 13.71 6.97 -8.00
C ALA A 99 12.39 6.22 -8.15
N ILE A 100 11.49 6.66 -9.05
CA ILE A 100 10.19 6.01 -9.25
C ILE A 100 10.41 4.56 -9.73
N PRO A 101 9.90 3.54 -9.01
CA PRO A 101 9.98 2.15 -9.45
C PRO A 101 9.38 1.93 -10.84
N ALA A 102 10.08 1.16 -11.67
CA ALA A 102 9.67 0.91 -13.07
C ALA A 102 8.31 0.20 -13.17
N GLU A 103 7.90 -0.55 -12.14
CA GLU A 103 6.58 -1.17 -12.09
C GLU A 103 5.43 -0.15 -12.15
N TYR A 104 5.63 1.05 -11.60
CA TYR A 104 4.63 2.10 -11.60
C TYR A 104 4.56 2.83 -12.94
N THR A 105 5.70 3.03 -13.61
CA THR A 105 5.73 3.67 -14.93
C THR A 105 5.15 2.78 -16.02
N GLN A 106 5.36 1.46 -15.94
CA GLN A 106 4.86 0.48 -16.93
C GLN A 106 3.33 0.30 -16.91
N LYS A 107 2.68 0.51 -15.77
CA LYS A 107 1.22 0.38 -15.59
C LYS A 107 0.57 1.73 -15.25
N CYS A 108 1.21 2.82 -15.67
CA CYS A 108 0.76 4.17 -15.41
C CYS A 108 -0.40 4.55 -16.32
N ARG A 109 -1.51 5.02 -15.73
CA ARG A 109 -2.65 5.61 -16.44
C ARG A 109 -2.33 7.02 -16.94
N GLY A 110 -1.53 7.78 -16.19
CA GLY A 110 -1.17 9.14 -16.53
C GLY A 110 -0.13 9.72 -15.57
N THR A 111 0.75 10.56 -16.12
CA THR A 111 1.75 11.32 -15.37
C THR A 111 1.41 12.80 -15.47
N TYR A 112 1.37 13.47 -14.32
CA TYR A 112 1.12 14.90 -14.19
C TYR A 112 2.37 15.58 -13.66
N SER A 113 2.60 16.83 -14.06
CA SER A 113 3.68 17.67 -13.53
C SER A 113 3.09 18.95 -12.97
N VAL A 114 3.41 19.27 -11.72
CA VAL A 114 2.91 20.43 -11.00
C VAL A 114 4.08 21.12 -10.29
N PRO A 115 4.02 22.44 -10.05
CA PRO A 115 5.08 23.10 -9.29
C PRO A 115 5.07 22.69 -7.81
N TYR A 116 3.88 22.47 -7.23
CA TYR A 116 3.73 22.16 -5.81
C TYR A 116 2.73 21.02 -5.58
N LEU A 117 3.03 20.13 -4.64
CA LEU A 117 2.13 19.07 -4.19
C LEU A 117 2.13 18.98 -2.65
N MET A 118 0.96 18.85 -2.05
CA MET A 118 0.78 18.73 -0.60
C MET A 118 -0.46 17.90 -0.25
N PRO A 119 -0.60 17.39 0.99
CA PRO A 119 -1.83 16.78 1.45
C PRO A 119 -3.04 17.69 1.29
N GLY A 120 -4.21 17.07 1.13
CA GLY A 120 -5.48 17.78 1.26
C GLY A 120 -5.59 18.42 2.65
N LEU A 121 -5.96 19.69 2.68
CA LEU A 121 -6.12 20.42 3.94
C LEU A 121 -7.33 19.92 4.73
N TRP A 122 -7.24 20.05 6.05
CA TRP A 122 -8.31 19.73 6.96
C TRP A 122 -8.92 21.02 7.50
N ASP A 123 -10.25 21.09 7.45
CA ASP A 123 -11.02 22.02 8.26
C ASP A 123 -11.56 21.25 9.47
N CYS A 124 -11.03 21.56 10.65
CA CYS A 124 -11.40 20.88 11.89
C CYS A 124 -12.67 21.46 12.52
N HIS A 125 -13.18 22.58 12.01
CA HIS A 125 -14.33 23.27 12.59
C HIS A 125 -15.20 23.86 11.49
N ALA A 126 -16.03 23.00 10.90
CA ALA A 126 -17.02 23.40 9.91
C ALA A 126 -18.45 23.20 10.45
N HIS A 127 -19.32 24.16 10.18
CA HIS A 127 -20.75 24.02 10.37
C HIS A 127 -21.43 23.78 9.02
N PHE A 128 -21.96 22.58 8.82
CA PHE A 128 -22.79 22.28 7.66
C PHE A 128 -24.23 22.72 7.97
N LEU A 129 -24.60 23.91 7.52
CA LEU A 129 -25.98 24.38 7.59
C LEU A 129 -26.74 23.78 6.41
N ALA A 130 -27.71 22.91 6.69
CA ALA A 130 -28.83 22.67 5.81
C ALA A 130 -29.91 23.67 6.22
N GLY A 131 -30.32 24.56 5.30
CA GLY A 131 -31.44 25.47 5.56
C GLY A 131 -32.67 24.65 5.97
N GLY A 132 -33.26 24.98 7.11
CA GLY A 132 -34.59 24.51 7.45
C GLY A 132 -35.58 25.21 6.53
N ASP A 133 -36.45 24.43 5.90
CA ASP A 133 -37.58 24.93 5.14
C ASP A 133 -38.58 25.57 6.10
N ASP A 134 -38.33 26.81 6.53
CA ASP A 134 -39.36 27.66 7.14
C ASP A 134 -40.01 28.51 6.02
N GLU A 135 -40.91 27.88 5.24
CA GLU A 135 -42.22 28.41 4.83
C GLU A 135 -42.91 27.50 3.79
N ALA A 136 -44.07 26.96 4.16
CA ALA A 136 -45.24 26.82 3.27
C ALA A 136 -46.52 26.71 4.12
#